data_AF-A0A328VJ74-F1
#
_entry.id   AF-A0A328VJ74-F1
#
_cell.length_a   1.000
_cell.length_b   1.000
_cell.length_c   1.000
_cell.angle_alpha   90.00
_cell.angle_beta   90.00
_cell.angle_gamma   90.00
#
_symmetry.space_group_name_H-M   'P 1'
#
loop_
_entity.id
_entity.type
_entity.pdbx_description
1 polymer ?
#
loop_
_entity_poly.entity_id
_entity_poly.type
_entity_poly.pdbx_seq_one_letter_code
_entity_poly.pdbx_strand_id
1 'polypeptide(L)'
;MSRRRPSPQGRQPRRPRRRSLLAGMPQFPLATLVEWVLAGRLLAELQEQLFAMLSPSGQACWEHWLQTQEVLWLQGRMARQLSESEQGTLCGMREIEEVLRLLERRCQQAMASQATLLVYFTEPEIHQIRWLLGLVESFLRRSCRGLKARDLPLELRVGRSLLRRLGRTLRDQPRRESLN
;
A
#
# COMPACT_ATOMS: atom_id res chain seq x y z
N MET A 1 -3.07 65.96 14.88
CA MET A 1 -2.87 65.18 16.12
C MET A 1 -2.75 63.70 15.77
N SER A 2 -1.90 63.00 16.51
CA SER A 2 -1.42 61.60 16.47
C SER A 2 -2.36 60.51 15.89
N ARG A 3 -1.89 59.71 14.91
CA ARG A 3 -1.22 58.38 15.01
C ARG A 3 -2.02 57.29 15.76
N ARG A 4 -2.34 56.18 15.07
CA ARG A 4 -1.71 54.85 15.27
C ARG A 4 -2.27 53.80 14.29
N ARG A 5 -1.43 53.41 13.33
CA ARG A 5 -1.49 52.11 12.65
C ARG A 5 -1.15 51.02 13.68
N PRO A 6 -1.78 49.83 13.66
CA PRO A 6 -1.31 48.71 14.47
C PRO A 6 0.03 48.22 13.92
N SER A 7 1.03 48.13 14.80
CA SER A 7 2.35 47.57 14.53
C SER A 7 2.26 46.08 14.20
N PRO A 8 3.14 45.56 13.31
CA PRO A 8 3.27 44.12 13.09
C PRO A 8 3.91 43.48 14.32
N GLN A 9 3.15 42.63 15.02
CA GLN A 9 3.67 41.80 16.10
C GLN A 9 4.80 40.90 15.57
N GLY A 10 5.83 40.81 16.40
CA GLY A 10 7.15 40.27 16.08
C GLY A 10 7.13 38.95 15.32
N ARG A 11 7.76 38.97 14.14
CA ARG A 11 8.28 37.75 13.53
C ARG A 11 9.31 37.17 14.47
N GLN A 12 8.91 36.12 15.20
CA GLN A 12 9.83 35.27 15.94
C GLN A 12 10.99 34.86 15.00
N PRO A 13 12.24 34.84 15.49
CA PRO A 13 13.35 34.37 14.69
C PRO A 13 13.11 32.90 14.34
N ARG A 14 12.94 32.62 13.04
CA ARG A 14 12.89 31.26 12.51
C ARG A 14 14.19 30.58 12.93
N ARG A 15 14.10 29.63 13.87
CA ARG A 15 15.23 28.79 14.29
C ARG A 15 15.94 28.28 13.03
N PRO A 16 17.28 28.31 12.98
CA PRO A 16 18.01 27.74 11.86
C PRO A 16 17.63 26.26 11.78
N ARG A 17 17.04 25.84 10.65
CA ARG A 17 16.87 24.42 10.32
C ARG A 17 18.28 23.83 10.40
N ARG A 18 18.58 23.06 11.44
CA ARG A 18 19.76 22.21 11.47
C ARG A 18 19.72 21.39 10.19
N ARG A 19 20.58 21.72 9.23
CA ARG A 19 20.85 20.83 8.09
C ARG A 19 21.42 19.58 8.73
N SER A 20 20.59 18.54 8.78
CA SER A 20 20.99 17.23 9.26
C SER A 20 22.19 16.78 8.42
N LEU A 21 23.27 16.36 9.07
CA LEU A 21 24.48 15.81 8.44
C LEU A 21 24.22 14.51 7.66
N LEU A 22 22.95 14.08 7.59
CA LEU A 22 22.45 12.92 6.83
C LEU A 22 21.85 13.31 5.47
N ALA A 23 22.09 14.54 4.98
CA ALA A 23 21.66 14.98 3.65
C ALA A 23 22.43 14.22 2.55
N GLY A 24 22.01 12.98 2.27
CA GLY A 24 22.64 12.08 1.31
C GLY A 24 22.53 10.61 1.68
N MET A 25 22.25 10.29 2.95
CA MET A 25 21.93 8.92 3.36
C MET A 25 20.43 8.68 3.11
N PRO A 26 20.02 7.51 2.56
CA PRO A 26 18.61 7.16 2.54
C PRO A 26 18.09 7.24 3.98
N GLN A 27 17.08 8.07 4.21
CA GLN A 27 16.56 8.35 5.56
C GLN A 27 15.98 7.09 6.24
N PHE A 28 15.80 6.02 5.46
CA PHE A 28 15.35 4.72 5.88
C PHE A 28 16.17 3.61 5.19
N PRO A 29 16.50 2.50 5.87
CA PRO A 29 17.11 1.36 5.22
C PRO A 29 16.18 0.83 4.12
N LEU A 30 16.76 0.49 2.97
CA LEU A 30 16.02 -0.11 1.85
C LEU A 30 15.31 -1.39 2.32
N ALA A 31 14.15 -1.64 1.73
CA ALA A 31 13.42 -2.86 1.98
C ALA A 31 14.12 -4.05 1.31
N THR A 32 14.39 -5.06 2.13
CA THR A 32 15.01 -6.31 1.70
C THR A 32 14.01 -7.21 0.98
N LEU A 33 14.51 -8.18 0.21
CA LEU A 33 13.70 -9.24 -0.39
C LEU A 33 12.75 -9.92 0.61
N VAL A 34 13.24 -10.25 1.81
CA VAL A 34 12.44 -10.91 2.85
C VAL A 34 11.25 -10.04 3.26
N GLU A 35 11.46 -8.74 3.39
CA GLU A 35 10.39 -7.81 3.76
C GLU A 35 9.32 -7.69 2.66
N TRP A 36 9.73 -7.77 1.39
CA TRP A 36 8.80 -7.81 0.26
C TRP A 36 8.01 -9.11 0.19
N VAL A 37 8.66 -10.26 0.46
CA VAL A 37 7.98 -11.56 0.54
C VAL A 37 6.95 -11.58 1.67
N LEU A 38 7.33 -11.08 2.85
CA LEU A 38 6.41 -10.95 3.99
C LEU A 38 5.24 -10.01 3.69
N ALA A 39 5.49 -8.90 2.98
CA ALA A 39 4.44 -8.01 2.54
C ALA A 39 3.46 -8.70 1.58
N GLY A 40 3.98 -9.47 0.60
CA GLY A 40 3.15 -10.27 -0.30
C GLY A 40 2.25 -11.23 0.48
N ARG A 41 2.80 -11.97 1.43
CA ARG A 41 2.00 -12.89 2.27
C ARG A 41 0.89 -12.16 3.04
N LEU A 42 1.19 -11.01 3.65
CA LEU A 42 0.20 -10.22 4.38
C LEU A 42 -0.93 -9.69 3.47
N LEU A 43 -0.59 -9.36 2.21
CA LEU A 43 -1.59 -8.92 1.24
C LEU A 43 -2.49 -10.08 0.79
N ALA A 44 -1.94 -11.28 0.64
CA ALA A 44 -2.72 -12.49 0.35
C ALA A 44 -3.67 -12.82 1.52
N GLU A 45 -3.17 -12.83 2.75
CA GLU A 45 -4.00 -13.03 3.96
C GLU A 45 -5.11 -11.98 4.06
N LEU A 46 -4.82 -10.72 3.73
CA LEU A 46 -5.85 -9.68 3.68
C LEU A 46 -6.91 -9.97 2.61
N GLN A 47 -6.50 -10.39 1.42
CA GLN A 47 -7.42 -10.71 0.32
C GLN A 47 -8.34 -11.88 0.68
N GLU A 48 -7.82 -12.90 1.37
CA GLU A 48 -8.62 -14.01 1.92
C GLU A 48 -9.66 -13.51 2.93
N GLN A 49 -9.27 -12.59 3.81
CA GLN A 49 -10.22 -11.97 4.76
C GLN A 49 -11.27 -11.12 4.04
N LEU A 50 -10.88 -10.37 3.00
CA LEU A 50 -11.82 -9.60 2.19
C LEU A 50 -12.83 -10.51 1.49
N PHE A 51 -12.36 -11.63 0.93
CA PHE A 51 -13.20 -12.64 0.30
C PHE A 51 -14.21 -13.25 1.27
N ALA A 52 -13.79 -13.57 2.49
CA ALA A 52 -14.65 -14.15 3.52
C ALA A 52 -15.79 -13.22 3.98
N MET A 53 -15.65 -11.90 3.82
CA MET A 53 -16.70 -10.94 4.17
C MET A 53 -17.69 -10.65 3.03
N LEU A 54 -17.39 -11.08 1.80
CA LEU A 54 -18.30 -10.88 0.67
C LEU A 54 -19.55 -11.75 0.84
N SER A 55 -20.69 -11.29 0.29
CA SER A 55 -21.84 -12.17 0.12
C SER A 55 -21.51 -13.33 -0.85
N PRO A 56 -22.31 -14.42 -0.86
CA PRO A 56 -22.12 -15.50 -1.84
C PRO A 56 -22.11 -15.01 -3.30
N SER A 57 -22.91 -13.99 -3.62
CA SER A 57 -22.91 -13.35 -4.94
C SER A 57 -21.61 -12.59 -5.21
N GLY A 58 -21.07 -11.90 -4.20
CA GLY A 58 -19.78 -11.23 -4.30
C GLY A 58 -18.61 -12.22 -4.48
N GLN A 59 -18.63 -13.33 -3.75
CA GLN A 59 -17.64 -14.41 -3.88
C GLN A 59 -17.68 -15.03 -5.27
N ALA A 60 -18.87 -15.39 -5.78
CA ALA A 60 -19.03 -15.93 -7.12
C ALA A 60 -18.56 -14.92 -8.20
N CYS A 61 -18.80 -13.62 -7.99
CA CYS A 61 -18.31 -12.58 -8.89
C CYS A 61 -16.78 -12.49 -8.89
N TRP A 62 -16.14 -12.62 -7.71
CA TRP A 62 -14.68 -12.66 -7.58
C TRP A 62 -14.07 -13.87 -8.27
N GLU A 63 -14.61 -15.06 -8.02
CA GLU A 63 -14.16 -16.30 -8.65
C GLU A 63 -14.30 -16.26 -10.17
N HIS A 64 -15.41 -15.71 -10.67
CA HIS A 64 -15.61 -15.50 -12.09
C HIS A 64 -14.52 -14.59 -12.68
N TRP A 65 -14.21 -13.47 -12.02
CA TRP A 65 -13.13 -12.59 -12.46
C TRP A 65 -11.76 -13.27 -12.42
N LEU A 66 -11.48 -14.09 -11.40
CA LEU A 66 -10.22 -14.85 -11.35
C LEU A 66 -10.04 -15.74 -12.59
N GLN A 67 -11.12 -16.34 -13.08
CA GLN A 67 -11.12 -17.20 -14.27
C GLN A 67 -11.01 -16.41 -15.59
N THR A 68 -11.75 -15.31 -15.73
CA THR A 68 -11.87 -14.60 -17.01
C THR A 68 -10.89 -13.45 -17.17
N GLN A 69 -10.42 -12.86 -16.06
CA GLN A 69 -9.56 -11.67 -16.02
C GLN A 69 -10.12 -10.49 -16.82
N GLU A 70 -11.45 -10.40 -16.96
CA GLU A 70 -12.11 -9.38 -17.76
C GLU A 70 -11.95 -7.97 -17.15
N VAL A 71 -11.64 -6.99 -18.01
CA VAL A 71 -11.41 -5.60 -17.60
C VAL A 71 -12.70 -4.92 -17.13
N LEU A 72 -13.85 -5.27 -17.72
CA LEU A 72 -15.16 -4.65 -17.45
C LEU A 72 -16.07 -5.52 -16.57
N TRP A 73 -15.51 -6.44 -15.79
CA TRP A 73 -16.26 -7.44 -15.02
C TRP A 73 -17.28 -6.85 -14.02
N LEU A 74 -17.01 -5.66 -13.47
CA LEU A 74 -17.94 -4.94 -12.58
C LEU A 74 -19.16 -4.33 -13.31
N GLN A 75 -19.12 -4.28 -14.65
CA GLN A 75 -20.27 -3.87 -15.46
C GLN A 75 -21.17 -5.05 -15.82
N GLY A 76 -20.75 -6.28 -15.49
CA GLY A 76 -21.49 -7.52 -15.72
C GLY A 76 -22.76 -7.63 -14.89
N ARG A 77 -23.67 -8.51 -15.32
CA ARG A 77 -25.00 -8.67 -14.69
C ARG A 77 -24.92 -9.04 -13.21
N MET A 78 -23.95 -9.88 -12.82
CA MET A 78 -23.72 -10.28 -11.42
C MET A 78 -23.27 -9.09 -10.57
N ALA A 79 -22.29 -8.32 -11.04
CA ALA A 79 -21.75 -7.20 -10.29
C ALA A 79 -22.76 -6.06 -10.08
N ARG A 80 -23.67 -5.83 -11.04
CA ARG A 80 -24.74 -4.82 -10.92
C ARG A 80 -25.74 -5.09 -9.78
N GLN A 81 -25.82 -6.33 -9.32
CA GLN A 81 -26.70 -6.72 -8.21
C GLN A 81 -26.03 -6.55 -6.83
N LEU A 82 -24.70 -6.34 -6.82
CA LEU A 82 -23.94 -6.13 -5.60
C LEU A 82 -24.12 -4.72 -5.08
N SER A 83 -24.00 -4.56 -3.76
CA SER A 83 -23.97 -3.24 -3.14
C SER A 83 -22.75 -2.44 -3.61
N GLU A 84 -22.83 -1.10 -3.59
CA GLU A 84 -21.68 -0.23 -3.89
C GLU A 84 -20.47 -0.55 -2.98
N SER A 85 -20.73 -0.94 -1.73
CA SER A 85 -19.69 -1.35 -0.78
C SER A 85 -18.98 -2.63 -1.23
N GLU A 86 -19.72 -3.63 -1.72
CA GLU A 86 -19.15 -4.87 -2.25
C GLU A 86 -18.40 -4.63 -3.55
N GLN A 87 -18.97 -3.84 -4.48
CA GLN A 87 -18.27 -3.45 -5.70
C GLN A 87 -16.95 -2.74 -5.40
N GLY A 88 -16.94 -1.82 -4.42
CA GLY A 88 -15.73 -1.16 -3.95
C GLY A 88 -14.72 -2.12 -3.32
N THR A 89 -15.20 -3.12 -2.58
CA THR A 89 -14.35 -4.18 -1.99
C THR A 89 -13.71 -5.04 -3.07
N LEU A 90 -14.49 -5.46 -4.06
CA LEU A 90 -14.07 -6.24 -5.22
C LEU A 90 -13.05 -5.49 -6.10
N CYS A 91 -13.25 -4.20 -6.35
CA CYS A 91 -12.24 -3.32 -6.95
C CYS A 91 -10.92 -3.38 -6.18
N GLY A 92 -10.99 -3.20 -4.85
CA GLY A 92 -9.81 -3.25 -3.99
C GLY A 92 -9.11 -4.60 -4.02
N MET A 93 -9.86 -5.71 -4.01
CA MET A 93 -9.32 -7.07 -4.10
C MET A 93 -8.61 -7.32 -5.44
N ARG A 94 -9.16 -6.83 -6.56
CA ARG A 94 -8.51 -6.92 -7.87
C ARG A 94 -7.15 -6.22 -7.85
N GLU A 95 -7.10 -5.02 -7.31
CA GLU A 95 -5.86 -4.26 -7.25
C GLU A 95 -4.82 -4.92 -6.33
N ILE A 96 -5.30 -5.58 -5.26
CA ILE A 96 -4.47 -6.44 -4.41
C ILE A 96 -3.89 -7.60 -5.19
N GLU A 97 -4.70 -8.30 -5.97
CA GLU A 97 -4.24 -9.40 -6.84
C GLU A 97 -3.15 -8.94 -7.82
N GLU A 98 -3.34 -7.80 -8.48
CA GLU A 98 -2.38 -7.28 -9.45
C GLU A 98 -1.03 -6.97 -8.78
N VAL A 99 -1.04 -6.38 -7.58
CA VAL A 99 0.19 -6.11 -6.81
C VAL A 99 0.82 -7.39 -6.28
N LEU A 100 0.04 -8.38 -5.85
CA LEU A 100 0.57 -9.68 -5.42
C LEU A 100 1.36 -10.35 -6.54
N ARG A 101 0.78 -10.43 -7.74
CA ARG A 101 1.45 -10.99 -8.93
C ARG A 101 2.71 -10.22 -9.28
N LEU A 102 2.68 -8.89 -9.14
CA LEU A 102 3.86 -8.05 -9.35
C LEU A 102 4.96 -8.36 -8.33
N LEU A 103 4.64 -8.34 -7.04
CA LEU A 103 5.59 -8.60 -5.96
C LEU A 103 6.20 -9.99 -6.07
N GLU A 104 5.37 -11.00 -6.34
CA GLU A 104 5.81 -12.38 -6.54
C GLU A 104 6.82 -12.46 -7.71
N ARG A 105 6.46 -11.92 -8.87
CA ARG A 105 7.34 -11.87 -10.05
C ARG A 105 8.67 -11.18 -9.73
N ARG A 106 8.63 -10.05 -9.03
CA ARG A 106 9.82 -9.27 -8.68
C ARG A 106 10.71 -9.97 -7.66
N CYS A 107 10.12 -10.61 -6.66
CA CYS A 107 10.86 -11.40 -5.69
C CYS A 107 11.51 -12.63 -6.34
N GLN A 108 10.81 -13.32 -7.24
CA GLN A 108 11.36 -14.44 -8.01
C GLN A 108 12.54 -14.00 -8.88
N GLN A 109 12.42 -12.87 -9.58
CA GLN A 109 13.51 -12.30 -10.38
C GLN A 109 14.73 -11.95 -9.53
N ALA A 110 14.53 -11.33 -8.36
CA ALA A 110 15.62 -11.00 -7.44
C ALA A 110 16.34 -12.27 -6.94
N MET A 111 15.57 -13.30 -6.52
CA MET A 111 16.12 -14.61 -6.12
C MET A 111 16.93 -15.27 -7.24
N ALA A 112 16.44 -15.24 -8.48
CA ALA A 112 17.11 -15.85 -9.62
C ALA A 112 18.42 -15.14 -10.00
N SER A 113 18.49 -13.83 -9.81
CA SER A 113 19.67 -13.04 -10.19
C SER A 113 20.88 -13.21 -9.26
N GLN A 114 20.71 -13.74 -8.04
CA GLN A 114 21.72 -13.97 -6.98
C GLN A 114 22.60 -12.75 -6.60
N ALA A 115 22.46 -11.61 -7.28
CA ALA A 115 23.42 -10.51 -7.24
C ALA A 115 23.09 -9.45 -6.18
N THR A 116 21.83 -9.35 -5.74
CA THR A 116 21.41 -8.40 -4.70
C THR A 116 20.18 -8.92 -3.96
N LEU A 117 20.16 -8.83 -2.62
CA LEU A 117 18.96 -9.06 -1.80
C LEU A 117 17.94 -7.89 -1.89
N LEU A 118 18.08 -7.06 -2.93
CA LEU A 118 17.27 -5.87 -3.18
C LEU A 118 16.30 -6.15 -4.32
N VAL A 119 15.11 -5.57 -4.21
CA VAL A 119 14.07 -5.69 -5.23
C VAL A 119 13.96 -4.36 -5.96
N TYR A 120 14.07 -4.40 -7.29
CA TYR A 120 14.01 -3.23 -8.15
C TYR A 120 12.61 -3.08 -8.73
N PHE A 121 12.08 -1.86 -8.70
CA PHE A 121 10.76 -1.51 -9.22
C PHE A 121 10.87 -0.43 -10.29
N THR A 122 9.89 -0.36 -11.19
CA THR A 122 9.69 0.80 -12.07
C THR A 122 8.89 1.88 -11.35
N GLU A 123 8.90 3.12 -11.85
CA GLU A 123 8.11 4.19 -11.24
C GLU A 123 6.59 3.89 -11.18
N PRO A 124 5.95 3.33 -12.23
CA PRO A 124 4.56 2.90 -12.17
C PRO A 124 4.29 1.85 -11.09
N GLU A 125 5.21 0.89 -10.92
CA GLU A 125 5.11 -0.16 -9.89
C GLU A 125 5.16 0.44 -8.49
N ILE A 126 6.04 1.43 -8.26
CA ILE A 126 6.12 2.16 -6.99
C ILE A 126 4.79 2.88 -6.68
N HIS A 127 4.19 3.52 -7.68
CA HIS A 127 2.90 4.19 -7.51
C HIS A 127 1.78 3.22 -7.16
N GLN A 128 1.70 2.08 -7.85
CA GLN A 128 0.67 1.06 -7.62
C GLN A 128 0.78 0.47 -6.21
N ILE A 129 1.98 0.06 -5.79
CA ILE A 129 2.19 -0.51 -4.45
C ILE A 129 1.86 0.53 -3.38
N ARG A 130 2.26 1.79 -3.54
CA ARG A 130 1.92 2.86 -2.59
C ARG A 130 0.41 3.09 -2.45
N TRP A 131 -0.31 3.11 -3.57
CA TRP A 131 -1.75 3.30 -3.57
C TRP A 131 -2.45 2.18 -2.79
N LEU A 132 -2.05 0.93 -3.05
CA LEU A 132 -2.56 -0.24 -2.36
C LEU A 132 -2.28 -0.22 -0.85
N LEU A 133 -1.07 0.16 -0.42
CA LEU A 133 -0.76 0.31 1.00
C LEU A 133 -1.70 1.34 1.67
N GLY A 134 -2.10 2.38 0.93
CA GLY A 134 -3.10 3.35 1.35
C GLY A 134 -4.51 2.75 1.49
N LEU A 135 -4.92 1.87 0.58
CA LEU A 135 -6.19 1.14 0.67
C LEU A 135 -6.23 0.22 1.88
N VAL A 136 -5.18 -0.59 2.09
CA VAL A 136 -5.08 -1.50 3.24
C VAL A 136 -5.16 -0.71 4.54
N GLU A 137 -4.44 0.41 4.65
CA GLU A 137 -4.50 1.22 5.85
C GLU A 137 -5.89 1.84 6.07
N SER A 138 -6.56 2.26 5.00
CA SER A 138 -7.90 2.84 5.06
C SER A 138 -8.95 1.79 5.41
N PHE A 139 -8.82 0.58 4.90
CA PHE A 139 -9.65 -0.57 5.25
C PHE A 139 -9.46 -0.96 6.71
N LEU A 140 -8.22 -1.21 7.15
CA LEU A 140 -7.92 -1.49 8.56
C LEU A 140 -8.40 -0.37 9.47
N ARG A 141 -8.34 0.90 9.05
CA ARG A 141 -8.95 2.00 9.83
C ARG A 141 -10.47 1.91 9.89
N ARG A 142 -11.16 1.53 8.82
CA ARG A 142 -12.62 1.42 8.79
C ARG A 142 -13.11 0.21 9.57
N SER A 143 -12.55 -0.97 9.31
CA SER A 143 -12.94 -2.24 9.94
C SER A 143 -12.58 -2.28 11.43
N CYS A 144 -11.55 -1.54 11.85
CA CYS A 144 -11.12 -1.50 13.25
C CYS A 144 -11.56 -0.24 14.00
N ARG A 145 -12.49 0.56 13.47
CA ARG A 145 -13.05 1.73 14.19
C ARG A 145 -13.84 1.33 15.45
N GLY A 146 -14.33 0.09 15.53
CA GLY A 146 -15.06 -0.44 16.70
C GLY A 146 -14.32 -1.53 17.50
N LEU A 147 -13.27 -2.13 16.95
CA LEU A 147 -12.50 -3.20 17.59
C LEU A 147 -11.28 -2.58 18.28
N LYS A 148 -11.05 -2.90 19.55
CA LYS A 148 -9.79 -2.51 20.20
C LYS A 148 -8.68 -3.16 19.38
N ALA A 149 -7.56 -2.48 19.18
CA ALA A 149 -6.44 -3.00 18.39
C ALA A 149 -5.89 -4.38 18.85
N ARG A 150 -6.42 -4.96 19.94
CA ARG A 150 -6.13 -6.29 20.45
C ARG A 150 -6.93 -7.41 19.75
N ASP A 151 -8.04 -7.09 19.09
CA ASP A 151 -8.96 -8.06 18.49
C ASP A 151 -8.64 -8.36 17.01
N LEU A 152 -7.69 -7.62 16.42
CA LEU A 152 -7.10 -7.95 15.14
C LEU A 152 -6.15 -9.15 15.29
N PRO A 153 -6.16 -10.10 14.33
CA PRO A 153 -5.10 -11.10 14.20
C PRO A 153 -3.72 -10.46 14.34
N LEU A 154 -2.83 -11.13 15.07
CA LEU A 154 -1.49 -10.61 15.36
C LEU A 154 -0.74 -10.32 14.06
N GLU A 155 -0.93 -11.15 13.02
CA GLU A 155 -0.32 -10.97 11.70
C GLU A 155 -0.72 -9.62 11.10
N LEU A 156 -1.99 -9.22 11.17
CA LEU A 156 -2.45 -7.94 10.62
C LEU A 156 -1.95 -6.73 11.44
N ARG A 157 -1.79 -6.88 12.77
CA ARG A 157 -1.23 -5.82 13.62
C ARG A 157 0.25 -5.58 13.32
N VAL A 158 1.03 -6.66 13.27
CA VAL A 158 2.46 -6.62 12.95
C VAL A 158 2.64 -6.19 11.50
N GLY A 159 1.84 -6.74 10.60
CA GLY A 159 1.84 -6.46 9.18
C GLY A 159 1.53 -5.01 8.85
N ARG A 160 0.63 -4.35 9.58
CA ARG A 160 0.36 -2.91 9.40
C ARG A 160 1.61 -2.04 9.60
N SER A 161 2.49 -2.41 10.53
CA SER A 161 3.74 -1.67 10.76
C SER A 161 4.74 -1.88 9.62
N LEU A 162 4.84 -3.11 9.12
CA LEU A 162 5.64 -3.47 7.95
C LEU A 162 5.16 -2.71 6.70
N LEU A 163 3.87 -2.79 6.38
CA LEU A 163 3.25 -2.13 5.24
C LEU A 163 3.46 -0.60 5.27
N ARG A 164 3.31 0.03 6.45
CA ARG A 164 3.60 1.46 6.62
C ARG A 164 5.07 1.80 6.41
N ARG A 165 5.98 0.96 6.90
CA ARG A 165 7.41 1.16 6.68
C ARG A 165 7.73 1.04 5.19
N LEU A 166 7.26 -0.01 4.54
CA LEU A 166 7.45 -0.23 3.10
C LEU A 166 6.92 0.95 2.28
N GLY A 167 5.74 1.47 2.60
CA GLY A 167 5.18 2.64 1.92
C GLY A 167 6.05 3.90 2.03
N ARG A 168 6.83 4.03 3.11
CA ARG A 168 7.78 5.14 3.29
C ARG A 168 9.08 4.89 2.53
N THR A 169 9.59 3.67 2.57
CA THR A 169 10.86 3.29 1.93
C THR A 169 10.72 3.03 0.44
N LEU A 170 9.50 2.92 -0.08
CA LEU A 170 9.17 2.71 -1.50
C LEU A 170 9.73 3.79 -2.41
N ARG A 171 9.72 5.04 -1.95
CA ARG A 171 10.25 6.17 -2.73
C ARG A 171 11.78 6.12 -2.85
N ASP A 172 12.42 5.46 -1.90
CA ASP A 172 13.87 5.33 -1.82
C ASP A 172 14.33 3.99 -2.42
N GLN A 173 13.42 3.11 -2.85
CA GLN A 173 13.78 1.84 -3.49
C GLN A 173 14.50 2.07 -4.82
N PRO A 174 15.46 1.20 -5.17
CA PRO A 174 16.21 1.35 -6.40
C PRO A 174 15.28 1.14 -7.60
N ARG A 175 15.41 2.05 -8.56
CA ARG A 175 14.62 2.04 -9.78
C ARG A 175 15.26 1.13 -10.81
N ARG A 176 14.45 0.40 -11.57
CA ARG A 176 14.94 -0.39 -12.71
C ARG A 176 15.52 0.51 -13.80
N GLU A 177 14.96 1.70 -13.96
CA GLU A 177 15.41 2.71 -14.91
C GLU A 177 16.85 3.19 -14.60
N SER A 178 17.37 2.93 -13.40
CA SER A 178 18.75 3.24 -13.00
C SER A 178 19.78 2.16 -13.38
N LEU A 179 19.32 1.01 -13.88
CA LEU A 179 20.17 -0.12 -14.27
C LEU A 179 20.53 -0.12 -15.76
N ASN A 180 19.96 0.81 -16.53
CA ASN A 180 20.23 1.02 -17.96
C ASN A 180 21.16 2.22 -18.16
#